data_AF-A0A4Y2XA01-F1
#
_entry.id   AF-A0A4Y2XA01-F1
#
_cell.length_a   1.000
_cell.length_b   1.000
_cell.length_c   1.000
_cell.angle_alpha   90.00
_cell.angle_beta   90.00
_cell.angle_gamma   90.00
#
_symmetry.space_group_name_H-M   'P 1'
#
loop_
_entity.id
_entity.type
_entity.pdbx_description
1 polymer ?
#
loop_
_entity_poly.entity_id
_entity_poly.type
_entity_poly.pdbx_seq_one_letter_code
_entity_poly.pdbx_strand_id
1 'polypeptide(L)'
;GDKIKHLTLLSETADSICIGDIIDKQIRNGNNWSLLPTQAIFASVVPGELMKGHLRQMINFPAWLGKNSNRNHMDRVLQELHVHMRMR
;
A
#
# COMPACT_ATOMS: atom_id res chain seq x y z
N GLY A 1 6.53 3.09 -26.78
CA GLY A 1 7.49 2.67 -25.74
C GLY A 1 7.43 1.16 -25.63
N ASP A 2 8.57 0.54 -25.36
CA ASP A 2 8.70 -0.91 -25.19
C ASP A 2 7.87 -1.38 -23.98
N LYS A 3 6.83 -2.19 -24.24
CA LYS A 3 5.91 -2.67 -23.21
C LYS A 3 6.61 -3.55 -22.18
N ILE A 4 7.61 -4.32 -22.61
CA ILE A 4 8.34 -5.23 -21.74
C ILE A 4 9.11 -4.42 -20.70
N LYS A 5 9.86 -3.40 -21.15
CA LYS A 5 10.58 -2.49 -20.26
C LYS A 5 9.65 -1.78 -19.27
N HIS A 6 8.48 -1.34 -19.72
CA HIS A 6 7.52 -0.70 -18.82
C HIS A 6 7.01 -1.64 -17.72
N LEU A 7 6.71 -2.89 -18.07
CA LEU A 7 6.29 -3.90 -17.09
C LEU A 7 7.41 -4.26 -16.12
N THR A 8 8.66 -4.30 -16.58
CA THR A 8 9.81 -4.52 -15.70
C THR A 8 9.96 -3.40 -14.68
N LEU A 9 9.94 -2.13 -15.10
CA LEU A 9 10.01 -0.98 -14.19
C LEU A 9 8.81 -0.93 -13.22
N LEU A 10 7.62 -1.31 -13.70
CA LEU A 10 6.44 -1.41 -12.86
C LEU A 10 6.60 -2.49 -11.78
N SER A 11 7.17 -3.64 -12.11
CA SER A 11 7.47 -4.70 -11.15
C SER A 11 8.45 -4.23 -10.08
N GLU A 12 9.58 -3.64 -10.49
CA GLU A 12 10.60 -3.11 -9.57
C GLU A 12 10.03 -2.01 -8.66
N THR A 13 9.14 -1.17 -9.20
CA THR A 13 8.45 -0.13 -8.43
C THR A 13 7.51 -0.74 -7.40
N ALA A 14 6.75 -1.76 -7.78
CA ALA A 14 5.86 -2.46 -6.85
C ALA A 14 6.65 -3.12 -5.71
N ASP A 15 7.79 -3.75 -6.03
CA ASP A 15 8.68 -4.36 -5.03
C ASP A 15 9.22 -3.31 -4.04
N SER A 16 9.62 -2.13 -4.52
CA SER A 16 10.05 -1.03 -3.65
C SER A 16 8.94 -0.56 -2.70
N ILE A 17 7.70 -0.41 -3.20
CA ILE A 17 6.55 -0.03 -2.38
C ILE A 17 6.27 -1.10 -1.31
N CYS A 18 6.37 -2.38 -1.66
CA CYS A 18 6.22 -3.49 -0.72
C CYS A 18 7.26 -3.44 0.41
N ILE A 19 8.53 -3.14 0.09
CA ILE A 19 9.57 -2.94 1.11
C ILE A 19 9.22 -1.75 2.02
N GLY A 20 8.72 -0.65 1.44
CA GLY A 20 8.25 0.51 2.19
C GLY A 20 7.13 0.16 3.20
N ASP A 21 6.20 -0.72 2.83
CA ASP A 21 5.12 -1.21 3.71
C ASP A 21 5.66 -2.03 4.89
N ILE A 22 6.66 -2.89 4.65
CA ILE A 22 7.32 -3.66 5.72
C ILE A 22 7.99 -2.71 6.73
N ILE A 23 8.67 -1.66 6.25
CA ILE A 23 9.31 -0.67 7.11
C ILE A 23 8.26 0.16 7.87
N ASP A 24 7.18 0.60 7.20
CA ASP A 24 6.08 1.33 7.85
C ASP A 24 5.45 0.50 8.99
N LYS A 25 5.28 -0.81 8.78
CA LYS A 25 4.83 -1.73 9.83
C LYS A 25 5.80 -1.79 11.02
N GLN A 26 7.11 -1.80 10.78
CA GLN A 26 8.12 -1.77 11.85
C GLN A 26 8.08 -0.45 12.63
N ILE A 27 7.92 0.68 11.93
CA ILE A 27 7.78 2.00 12.56
C ILE A 27 6.55 2.03 13.46
N ARG A 28 5.38 1.61 12.95
CA ARG A 28 4.11 1.67 13.69
C ARG A 28 4.07 0.70 14.88
N ASN A 29 4.65 -0.50 14.73
CA ASN A 29 4.65 -1.49 15.81
C ASN A 29 5.68 -1.18 16.90
N GLY A 30 6.83 -0.61 16.52
CA GLY A 30 7.96 -0.38 17.43
C GLY A 30 8.19 1.06 17.85
N ASN A 31 7.37 2.01 17.37
CA ASN A 31 7.60 3.46 17.51
C ASN A 31 9.01 3.89 17.06
N ASN A 32 9.59 3.18 16.08
CA ASN A 32 10.96 3.42 15.64
C ASN A 32 11.02 4.49 14.53
N TRP A 33 10.75 5.74 14.91
CA TRP A 33 10.71 6.89 13.99
C TRP A 33 12.05 7.20 13.31
N SER A 34 13.15 6.61 13.79
CA SER A 34 14.47 6.74 13.15
C SER A 34 14.52 6.12 11.75
N LEU A 35 13.59 5.22 11.43
CA LEU A 35 13.47 4.57 10.11
C LEU A 35 12.69 5.39 9.07
N LEU A 36 12.13 6.54 9.44
CA LEU A 36 11.37 7.40 8.52
C LEU A 36 12.16 7.76 7.23
N PRO A 37 13.46 8.12 7.29
CA PRO A 37 14.22 8.40 6.07
C PRO A 37 14.31 7.20 5.14
N THR A 38 14.52 6.00 5.70
CA THR A 38 14.57 4.75 4.94
C THR A 38 13.21 4.45 4.30
N GLN A 39 12.12 4.62 5.05
CA GLN A 39 10.76 4.45 4.54
C GLN A 39 10.47 5.41 3.39
N ALA A 40 10.86 6.68 3.49
CA ALA A 40 10.65 7.68 2.45
C ALA A 40 11.39 7.33 1.14
N ILE A 41 12.59 6.76 1.23
CA ILE A 41 13.34 6.30 0.06
C ILE A 41 12.56 5.22 -0.71
N PHE A 42 12.13 4.17 -0.01
CA PHE A 42 11.45 3.03 -0.64
C PHE A 42 10.01 3.32 -1.06
N ALA A 43 9.29 4.15 -0.29
CA ALA A 43 7.89 4.45 -0.56
C ALA A 43 7.69 5.58 -1.60
N SER A 44 8.68 6.47 -1.80
CA SER A 44 8.50 7.67 -2.63
C SER A 44 9.63 7.93 -3.62
N VAL A 45 10.89 7.89 -3.19
CA VAL A 45 12.02 8.28 -4.05
C VAL A 45 12.28 7.24 -5.15
N VAL A 46 12.44 5.97 -4.77
CA VAL A 46 12.73 4.88 -5.71
C VAL A 46 11.58 4.67 -6.70
N PRO A 47 10.29 4.58 -6.27
CA PRO A 47 9.16 4.55 -7.19
C PRO A 47 9.11 5.73 -8.16
N GLY A 48 9.42 6.94 -7.67
CA GLY A 48 9.43 8.16 -8.47
C GLY A 48 10.50 8.14 -9.56
N GLU A 49 11.68 7.62 -9.25
CA GLU A 49 12.78 7.51 -10.22
C GLU A 49 12.53 6.41 -11.26
N LEU A 50 12.03 5.25 -10.85
CA LEU A 50 11.73 4.13 -11.76
C LEU A 50 10.58 4.45 -12.72
N MET A 51 9.56 5.18 -12.25
CA MET A 51 8.38 5.56 -13.03
C MET A 51 8.43 7.01 -13.53
N LYS A 52 9.62 7.62 -13.57
CA LYS A 52 9.79 8.99 -14.04
C LYS A 52 9.28 9.15 -15.47
N GLY A 53 8.60 10.25 -15.72
CA GLY A 53 8.05 10.55 -17.04
C GLY A 53 6.76 11.34 -16.95
N HIS A 54 5.94 11.22 -18.00
CA HIS A 54 4.70 11.96 -18.13
C HIS A 54 3.54 11.22 -17.46
N LEU A 55 2.88 11.84 -16.48
CA LEU A 55 1.64 11.33 -15.90
C LEU A 55 0.52 11.42 -16.93
N ARG A 56 -0.03 10.28 -17.34
CA ARG A 56 -1.12 10.22 -18.34
C ARG A 56 -2.50 10.57 -17.79
N GLN A 57 -2.67 10.45 -16.48
CA GLN A 57 -3.94 10.66 -15.79
C GLN A 57 -3.77 11.67 -14.66
N MET A 58 -4.86 12.26 -14.20
CA MET A 58 -4.84 13.13 -13.02
C MET A 58 -4.50 12.31 -11.77
N ILE A 59 -3.75 12.92 -10.84
CA ILE A 59 -3.45 12.32 -9.53
C ILE A 59 -4.77 12.22 -8.76
N ASN A 60 -5.20 10.98 -8.50
CA ASN A 60 -6.39 10.70 -7.71
C ASN A 60 -6.04 10.56 -6.24
N PHE A 61 -7.01 10.86 -5.38
CA PHE A 61 -6.90 10.58 -3.95
C PHE A 61 -6.69 9.06 -3.72
N PRO A 62 -5.85 8.67 -2.73
CA PRO A 62 -5.59 7.26 -2.45
C PRO A 62 -6.86 6.47 -2.09
N ALA A 63 -7.25 5.54 -2.95
CA ALA A 63 -8.44 4.72 -2.74
C ALA A 63 -8.34 3.74 -1.56
N TRP A 64 -7.14 3.51 -1.02
CA TRP A 64 -6.89 2.56 0.07
C TRP A 64 -7.68 2.91 1.34
N LEU A 65 -7.79 4.20 1.68
CA LEU A 65 -8.50 4.63 2.90
C LEU A 65 -9.99 4.23 2.87
N GLY A 66 -10.65 4.46 1.73
CA GLY A 66 -12.05 4.05 1.54
C GLY A 66 -12.20 2.53 1.56
N LYS A 67 -11.30 1.80 0.88
CA LYS A 67 -11.30 0.32 0.87
C LYS A 67 -11.07 -0.25 2.27
N ASN A 68 -10.19 0.34 3.07
CA ASN A 68 -9.92 -0.08 4.45
C ASN A 68 -11.14 0.13 5.34
N SER A 69 -11.81 1.29 5.24
CA SER A 69 -13.05 1.56 5.97
C SER A 69 -14.16 0.56 5.60
N ASN A 70 -14.36 0.31 4.30
CA ASN A 70 -15.34 -0.66 3.82
C ASN A 70 -15.02 -2.09 4.30
N ARG A 71 -13.75 -2.50 4.28
CA ARG A 71 -13.33 -3.79 4.84
C ARG A 71 -13.71 -3.90 6.31
N ASN A 72 -13.42 -2.88 7.13
CA ASN A 72 -13.74 -2.88 8.56
C ASN A 72 -15.25 -2.88 8.83
N HIS A 73 -16.05 -2.23 7.98
CA HIS A 73 -17.50 -2.30 8.07
C HIS A 73 -18.01 -3.72 7.78
N MET A 74 -17.54 -4.34 6.70
CA MET A 74 -17.91 -5.71 6.35
C MET A 74 -17.48 -6.73 7.41
N ASP A 75 -16.29 -6.56 7.99
CA ASP A 75 -15.79 -7.43 9.06
C ASP A 75 -16.71 -7.40 10.30
N ARG A 76 -17.18 -6.21 10.71
CA ARG A 76 -18.16 -6.06 11.81
C ARG A 76 -19.49 -6.76 11.50
N VAL A 77 -20.03 -6.57 10.30
CA VAL A 77 -21.28 -7.25 9.87
C VAL A 77 -21.11 -8.77 9.89
N LEU A 78 -19.97 -9.28 9.40
CA LEU A 78 -19.66 -10.71 9.43
C LEU A 78 -19.53 -11.25 10.87
N GLN A 79 -18.92 -10.50 11.77
CA GLN A 79 -18.82 -10.87 13.18
C GLN A 79 -20.20 -10.94 13.85
N GLU A 80 -21.08 -9.95 13.62
CA GLU A 80 -22.45 -9.97 14.12
C GLU A 80 -23.21 -11.19 13.61
N LEU A 81 -23.14 -11.45 12.31
CA LEU A 81 -23.74 -12.63 11.67
C LEU A 81 -23.21 -13.93 12.27
N HIS A 82 -21.90 -14.05 12.46
CA HIS A 82 -21.27 -15.24 13.05
C HIS A 82 -21.75 -15.49 14.48
N VAL A 83 -21.85 -14.43 15.30
CA VAL A 83 -22.35 -14.54 16.68
C VAL A 83 -23.80 -15.04 16.73
N HIS A 84 -24.67 -14.58 15.81
CA HIS A 84 -26.08 -14.99 15.78
C HIS A 84 -26.32 -16.35 15.12
N MET A 85 -25.44 -16.79 14.22
CA MET A 85 -25.55 -18.08 13.53
C MET A 85 -24.82 -19.22 14.22
N ARG A 86 -23.96 -18.93 15.20
CA ARG A 86 -23.28 -19.97 15.98
C ARG A 86 -24.29 -20.67 16.91
N MET A 87 -24.80 -21.82 16.46
CA MET A 87 -25.51 -22.75 17.35
C MET A 87 -24.52 -23.33 18.37
N ARG A 88 -25.03 -23.59 19.57
CA ARG A 88 -24.24 -24.08 20.71
C ARG A 88 -23.82 -25.53 20.53
#